data_AF-A0A370DC57-F1
#
_entry.id   AF-A0A370DC57-F1
#
_cell.length_a   1.000
_cell.length_b   1.000
_cell.length_c   1.000
_cell.angle_alpha   90.00
_cell.angle_beta   90.00
_cell.angle_gamma   90.00
#
_symmetry.space_group_name_H-M   'P 1'
#
loop_
_entity.id
_entity.type
_entity.pdbx_description
1 polymer ?
#
loop_
_entity_poly.entity_id
_entity_poly.type
_entity_poly.pdbx_seq_one_letter_code
_entity_poly.pdbx_strand_id
1 'polypeptide(L)'
;MKFSHIKIGERFIWEGEPYVKATPLLANHAQTGVNKMVPKYVNVEFSETRTEDAITCSKPDEMLEYIVSELSDAINSSTLSEAAKDLVKNEIRRIEQEAMKKIK
;
A
#
# COMPACT_ATOMS: atom_id res chain seq x y z
N MET A 1 -9.47 -32.66 18.33
CA MET A 1 -8.17 -32.01 18.03
C MET A 1 -8.45 -30.67 17.35
N LYS A 2 -7.73 -29.59 17.66
CA LYS A 2 -7.94 -28.29 17.00
C LYS A 2 -7.31 -28.30 15.61
N PHE A 3 -7.99 -27.73 14.60
CA PHE A 3 -7.49 -27.66 13.22
C PHE A 3 -6.12 -26.95 13.10
N SER A 4 -5.84 -26.01 14.01
CA SER A 4 -4.56 -25.32 14.16
C SER A 4 -3.39 -26.25 14.47
N HIS A 5 -3.63 -27.42 15.08
CA HIS A 5 -2.59 -28.36 15.48
C HIS A 5 -2.27 -29.42 14.42
N ILE A 6 -3.10 -29.53 13.38
CA ILE A 6 -2.88 -30.45 12.26
C ILE A 6 -1.77 -29.86 11.39
N LYS A 7 -0.76 -30.64 11.01
CA LYS A 7 0.32 -30.17 10.13
C LYS A 7 -0.14 -30.16 8.66
N ILE A 8 0.52 -29.35 7.85
CA ILE A 8 0.28 -29.34 6.41
C ILE A 8 0.66 -30.72 5.86
N GLY A 9 -0.20 -31.33 5.05
CA GLY A 9 -0.06 -32.69 4.52
C GLY A 9 -0.63 -33.78 5.44
N GLU A 10 -1.01 -33.48 6.68
CA GLU A 10 -1.65 -34.47 7.55
C GLU A 10 -3.11 -34.70 7.14
N ARG A 11 -3.51 -35.98 7.19
CA ARG A 11 -4.89 -36.44 6.98
C ARG A 11 -5.70 -36.24 8.25
N PHE A 12 -6.95 -35.80 8.13
CA PHE A 12 -7.89 -35.70 9.23
C PHE A 12 -9.32 -36.01 8.78
N ILE A 13 -10.15 -36.46 9.72
CA ILE A 13 -11.58 -36.72 9.47
C ILE A 13 -12.37 -35.51 9.97
N TRP A 14 -13.27 -34.98 9.13
CA TRP A 14 -14.22 -33.94 9.51
C TRP A 14 -15.59 -34.31 8.92
N GLU A 15 -16.61 -34.33 9.77
CA GLU A 15 -17.98 -34.76 9.40
C GLU A 15 -18.07 -36.16 8.77
N GLY A 16 -17.15 -37.06 9.14
CA GLY A 16 -17.11 -38.43 8.63
C GLY A 16 -16.29 -38.61 7.34
N GLU A 17 -15.85 -37.51 6.73
CA GLU A 17 -15.13 -37.53 5.46
C GLU A 17 -13.61 -37.27 5.64
N PRO A 18 -12.74 -37.90 4.84
CA PRO A 18 -11.29 -37.74 4.94
C PRO A 18 -10.77 -36.53 4.15
N TYR A 19 -10.02 -35.67 4.82
CA TYR A 19 -9.37 -34.49 4.26
C TYR A 19 -7.85 -34.52 4.47
N VAL A 20 -7.10 -33.74 3.69
CA VAL A 20 -5.68 -33.47 3.89
C VAL A 20 -5.52 -31.97 4.08
N LYS A 21 -4.79 -31.54 5.12
CA LYS A 21 -4.51 -30.11 5.33
C LYS A 21 -3.52 -29.61 4.29
N ALA A 22 -3.99 -29.07 3.17
CA ALA A 22 -3.16 -28.49 2.12
C ALA A 22 -3.16 -26.97 2.24
N THR A 23 -2.13 -26.34 2.82
CA THR A 23 -2.00 -24.87 2.74
C THR A 23 -0.88 -24.47 1.79
N PRO A 24 -1.23 -24.02 0.58
CA PRO A 24 -0.56 -22.96 -0.13
C PRO A 24 -1.34 -21.64 0.04
N LEU A 25 -0.64 -20.55 0.35
CA LEU A 25 -1.24 -19.21 0.32
C LEU A 25 -1.40 -18.82 -1.15
N LEU A 26 -2.60 -18.45 -1.59
CA LEU A 26 -2.81 -17.97 -2.96
C LEU A 26 -2.33 -16.52 -3.07
N ALA A 27 -1.47 -16.23 -4.05
CA ALA A 27 -1.10 -14.88 -4.43
C ALA A 27 -1.61 -14.57 -5.85
N ASN A 28 -2.06 -13.35 -6.07
CA ASN A 28 -2.51 -12.89 -7.39
C ASN A 28 -1.43 -11.97 -7.96
N HIS A 29 -1.10 -12.15 -9.24
CA HIS A 29 -0.15 -11.29 -9.93
C HIS A 29 -0.76 -9.89 -10.14
N ALA A 30 -0.15 -8.85 -9.57
CA ALA A 30 -0.72 -7.50 -9.55
C ALA A 30 -1.01 -6.90 -10.93
N GLN A 31 -0.22 -7.25 -11.96
CA GLN A 31 -0.37 -6.67 -13.32
C GLN A 31 -1.20 -7.53 -14.28
N THR A 32 -1.32 -8.83 -14.02
CA THR A 32 -1.90 -9.78 -15.00
C THR A 32 -3.07 -10.57 -14.43
N GLY A 33 -3.33 -10.48 -13.12
CA GLY A 33 -4.41 -11.18 -12.43
C GLY A 33 -4.21 -12.69 -12.33
N VAL A 34 -3.05 -13.22 -12.73
CA VAL A 34 -2.77 -14.66 -12.69
C VAL A 34 -2.56 -15.12 -11.25
N ASN A 35 -3.27 -16.17 -10.84
CA ASN A 35 -3.16 -16.74 -9.50
C ASN A 35 -1.99 -17.73 -9.43
N LYS A 36 -1.25 -17.68 -8.33
CA LYS A 36 -0.12 -18.56 -8.05
C LYS A 36 -0.18 -19.06 -6.61
N MET A 37 0.02 -20.36 -6.43
CA MET A 37 0.20 -20.95 -5.10
C MET A 37 1.59 -20.61 -4.55
N VAL A 38 1.62 -20.03 -3.36
CA VAL A 38 2.83 -19.63 -2.65
C VAL A 38 3.07 -20.57 -1.45
N PRO A 39 4.22 -21.26 -1.40
CA PRO A 39 4.58 -22.08 -0.24
C PRO A 39 4.70 -21.24 1.03
N LYS A 40 4.21 -21.77 2.17
CA LYS A 40 4.24 -21.06 3.47
C LYS A 40 5.64 -20.62 3.93
N TYR A 41 6.68 -21.34 3.52
CA TYR A 41 8.06 -21.11 3.98
C TYR A 41 8.93 -20.36 2.97
N VAL A 42 8.34 -19.77 1.93
CA VAL A 42 9.12 -18.96 0.99
C VAL A 42 9.47 -17.63 1.65
N ASN A 43 10.72 -17.19 1.49
CA ASN A 43 11.11 -15.83 1.86
C ASN A 43 10.48 -14.88 0.86
N VAL A 44 9.66 -13.96 1.35
CA VAL A 44 9.10 -12.86 0.55
C VAL A 44 9.72 -11.57 1.03
N GLU A 45 10.14 -10.74 0.08
CA GLU A 45 10.46 -9.35 0.36
C GLU A 45 9.20 -8.53 0.16
N PHE A 46 8.96 -7.57 1.04
CA PHE A 46 7.95 -6.56 0.80
C PHE A 46 8.43 -5.72 -0.38
N SER A 47 7.77 -5.86 -1.53
CA SER A 47 7.73 -4.73 -2.46
C SER A 47 7.12 -3.59 -1.67
N GLU A 48 7.69 -2.39 -1.76
CA GLU A 48 7.06 -1.17 -1.24
C GLU A 48 5.61 -1.16 -1.74
N THR A 49 4.69 -1.63 -0.89
CA THR A 49 3.31 -1.22 -0.99
C THR A 49 3.42 0.28 -0.89
N ARG A 50 2.91 1.00 -1.89
CA ARG A 50 2.43 2.35 -1.62
C ARG A 50 1.61 2.20 -0.34
N THR A 51 2.19 2.62 0.76
CA THR A 51 1.50 2.70 2.02
C THR A 51 0.37 3.65 1.68
N GLU A 52 -0.84 3.12 1.52
CA GLU A 52 -1.98 3.84 2.05
C GLU A 52 -1.71 3.90 3.55
N ASP A 53 -0.75 4.74 3.95
CA ASP A 53 -0.82 5.40 5.21
C ASP A 53 -2.18 6.08 5.11
N ALA A 54 -3.17 5.48 5.77
CA ALA A 54 -4.30 6.23 6.24
C ALA A 54 -3.69 7.23 7.22
N ILE A 55 -3.12 8.30 6.67
CA ILE A 55 -2.67 9.44 7.43
C ILE A 55 -3.96 9.94 8.04
N THR A 56 -4.11 9.63 9.31
CA THR A 56 -5.09 10.27 10.17
C THR A 56 -4.55 11.68 10.33
N CYS A 57 -4.71 12.50 9.28
CA CYS A 57 -4.48 13.94 9.33
C CYS A 57 -5.54 14.47 10.29
N SER A 58 -5.16 14.49 11.57
CA SER A 58 -6.06 14.84 12.66
C SER A 58 -6.38 16.34 12.65
N LYS A 59 -5.53 17.11 11.97
CA LYS A 59 -5.63 18.55 11.85
C LYS A 59 -5.47 19.03 10.40
N PRO A 60 -6.10 20.18 10.03
CA PRO A 60 -6.04 20.71 8.67
C PRO A 60 -4.65 21.09 8.16
N ASP A 61 -3.73 21.47 9.05
CA ASP A 61 -2.33 21.77 8.73
C ASP A 61 -1.55 20.50 8.34
N GLU A 62 -1.71 19.41 9.09
CA GLU A 62 -1.12 18.10 8.77
C GLU A 62 -1.59 17.58 7.39
N MET A 63 -2.89 17.77 7.07
CA MET A 63 -3.44 17.41 5.75
C MET A 63 -2.86 18.27 4.62
N LEU A 64 -2.69 19.57 4.89
CA LEU A 64 -2.15 20.49 3.90
C LEU A 64 -0.68 20.16 3.58
N GLU A 65 0.14 19.90 4.60
CA GLU A 65 1.54 19.48 4.42
C GLU A 65 1.64 18.19 3.59
N TYR A 66 0.79 17.20 3.87
CA TYR A 66 0.75 15.96 3.08
C TYR A 66 0.41 16.21 1.61
N ILE A 67 -0.65 16.98 1.33
CA ILE A 67 -1.05 17.29 -0.04
C ILE A 67 0.07 18.02 -0.80
N VAL A 68 0.75 18.96 -0.15
CA VAL A 68 1.88 19.69 -0.74
C VAL A 68 3.05 18.76 -1.05
N SER A 69 3.33 17.79 -0.17
CA SER A 69 4.36 16.78 -0.39
C SER A 69 4.04 15.90 -1.61
N GLU A 70 2.84 15.32 -1.67
CA GLU A 70 2.41 14.45 -2.78
C GLU A 70 2.41 15.17 -4.13
N LEU A 71 1.94 16.43 -4.15
CA LEU A 71 1.98 17.24 -5.36
C LEU A 71 3.42 17.54 -5.80
N SER A 72 4.33 17.78 -4.84
CA SER A 72 5.74 18.03 -5.15
C SER A 72 6.41 16.81 -5.79
N ASP A 73 6.10 15.62 -5.30
CA ASP A 73 6.63 14.35 -5.84
C ASP A 73 6.04 14.02 -7.21
N ALA A 74 4.74 14.27 -7.40
CA ALA A 74 4.10 14.16 -8.70
C ALA A 74 4.72 15.11 -9.75
N ILE A 75 5.08 16.33 -9.36
CA ILE A 75 5.75 17.30 -10.25
C ILE A 75 7.18 16.87 -10.57
N ASN A 76 7.94 16.41 -9.56
CA ASN A 76 9.32 15.96 -9.74
C ASN A 76 9.41 14.77 -10.70
N SER A 77 8.46 13.83 -10.59
CA SER A 77 8.38 12.65 -11.46
C SER A 77 7.74 12.92 -12.83
N SER A 78 7.20 14.13 -13.06
CA SER A 78 6.58 14.49 -14.34
C SER A 78 7.60 14.73 -15.45
N THR A 79 7.13 14.61 -16.70
CA THR A 79 7.89 14.90 -17.92
C THR A 79 7.94 16.39 -18.28
N LEU A 80 7.45 17.26 -17.40
CA LEU A 80 7.48 18.71 -17.60
C LEU A 80 8.92 19.23 -17.70
N SER A 81 9.11 20.35 -18.40
CA SER A 81 10.39 21.05 -18.38
C SER A 81 10.69 21.58 -16.97
N GLU A 82 11.96 21.73 -16.62
CA GLU A 82 12.36 22.24 -15.31
C GLU A 82 11.76 23.64 -15.03
N ALA A 83 11.71 24.51 -16.04
CA ALA A 83 11.06 25.82 -15.92
C ALA A 83 9.56 25.71 -15.61
N ALA A 84 8.86 24.72 -16.16
CA ALA A 84 7.45 24.48 -15.87
C ALA A 84 7.27 23.88 -14.46
N LYS A 85 8.15 22.98 -14.04
CA LYS A 85 8.15 22.44 -12.67
C LYS A 85 8.36 23.55 -11.64
N ASP A 86 9.30 24.46 -11.88
CA ASP A 86 9.57 25.59 -10.99
C ASP A 86 8.38 26.54 -10.88
N LEU A 87 7.71 26.83 -11.99
CA LEU A 87 6.50 27.67 -11.99
C LEU A 87 5.39 27.05 -11.13
N VAL A 88 5.13 25.75 -11.31
CA VAL A 88 4.08 25.04 -10.54
C VAL A 88 4.47 24.94 -9.06
N LYS A 89 5.73 24.65 -8.73
CA LYS A 89 6.21 24.61 -7.34
C LYS A 89 6.07 25.97 -6.64
N ASN A 90 6.36 27.06 -7.35
CA ASN A 90 6.20 28.40 -6.79
C ASN A 90 4.73 28.73 -6.51
N GLU A 91 3.82 28.31 -7.39
CA GLU A 91 2.38 28.50 -7.19
C GLU A 91 1.85 27.67 -6.02
N ILE A 92 2.29 26.41 -5.88
CA ILE A 92 1.95 25.57 -4.72
C ILE A 92 2.39 26.23 -3.40
N ARG A 93 3.63 26.73 -3.33
CA ARG A 93 4.13 27.44 -2.13
C ARG A 93 3.32 28.69 -1.83
N ARG A 94 2.90 29.44 -2.85
CA ARG A 94 2.05 30.63 -2.67
C ARG A 94 0.70 30.25 -2.05
N ILE A 95 0.04 29.24 -2.58
CA ILE A 95 -1.26 28.76 -2.11
C ILE A 95 -1.15 28.16 -0.70
N GLU A 96 -0.10 27.41 -0.41
CA GLU A 96 0.19 26.86 0.92
C GLU A 96 0.27 27.97 1.97
N GLN A 97 1.02 29.05 1.69
CA GLN A 97 1.14 30.20 2.59
C GLN A 97 -0.20 30.92 2.80
N GLU A 98 -1.05 31.01 1.77
CA GLU A 98 -2.39 31.58 1.88
C GLU A 98 -3.34 30.69 2.67
N ALA A 99 -3.25 29.38 2.52
CA ALA A 99 -4.04 28.40 3.25
C ALA A 99 -3.65 28.36 4.73
N MET A 100 -2.35 28.37 5.06
CA MET A 100 -1.86 28.39 6.43
C MET A 100 -2.31 29.62 7.22
N LYS A 101 -2.48 30.77 6.57
CA LYS A 101 -3.03 31.99 7.20
C LYS A 101 -4.49 31.85 7.61
N LYS A 102 -5.24 30.93 6.98
CA LYS A 102 -6.67 30.69 7.26
C LYS A 102 -6.90 29.56 8.26
N ILE A 103 -5.89 28.71 8.49
CA ILE A 103 -5.93 27.59 9.44
C ILE A 103 -5.56 28.05 10.88
N LYS A 104 -4.79 29.15 11.01
CA LYS A 104 -4.55 29.85 12.29
C LYS A 104 -5.73 30.72 12.70
#